data_AF-A0A6N8G2Y5-F1
#
_entry.id   AF-A0A6N8G2Y5-F1
#
_cell.length_a   1.000
_cell.length_b   1.000
_cell.length_c   1.000
_cell.angle_alpha   90.00
_cell.angle_beta   90.00
_cell.angle_gamma   90.00
#
_symmetry.space_group_name_H-M   'P 1'
#
loop_
_entity.id
_entity.type
_entity.pdbx_description
1 polymer ?
#
loop_
_entity_poly.entity_id
_entity_poly.type
_entity_poly.pdbx_seq_one_letter_code
_entity_poly.pdbx_strand_id
1 'polypeptide(L)'
;MSQLFFTKAAALRILQAQGIAARCVETLRVYKGAVQVTYRTKNGRCSTFLSKTAFYSDFLTFRQEGAKTVTVKRWGAGSYTNHYECYSDESERIYTVKLLAGLAMCSCPDYEKQHQELGKAKTGCKHVIAVMHHLGHGSLQEYMDAASNRAKADLFGGGWDEPIQEASTSTAPNQLVVAAEGQPRRTKPAPDPFGGFGF
;
A
#
# COMPACT_ATOMS: atom_id res chain seq x y z
N MET A 1 2.38 -2.23 -27.10
CA MET A 1 2.88 -2.50 -25.73
C MET A 1 2.55 -1.28 -24.89
N SER A 2 1.86 -1.46 -23.76
CA SER A 2 1.39 -0.35 -22.91
C SER A 2 2.60 0.47 -22.44
N GLN A 3 2.62 1.77 -22.71
CA GLN A 3 3.72 2.67 -22.31
C GLN A 3 3.65 3.02 -20.81
N LEU A 4 2.56 2.66 -20.14
CA LEU A 4 2.24 3.03 -18.77
C LEU A 4 3.30 2.65 -17.73
N PHE A 5 3.99 1.52 -17.92
CA PHE A 5 5.00 1.02 -16.97
C PHE A 5 6.42 1.50 -17.27
N PHE A 6 6.75 1.72 -18.55
CA PHE A 6 8.13 1.94 -18.99
C PHE A 6 8.43 3.43 -19.10
N THR A 7 8.46 4.11 -17.96
CA THR A 7 8.72 5.56 -17.89
C THR A 7 10.16 5.89 -17.52
N LYS A 8 10.64 7.06 -17.94
CA LYS A 8 11.99 7.56 -17.59
C LYS A 8 12.16 7.74 -16.08
N ALA A 9 11.09 8.17 -15.40
CA ALA A 9 11.08 8.33 -13.95
C ALA A 9 11.19 6.99 -13.22
N ALA A 10 10.45 5.97 -13.65
CA ALA A 10 10.57 4.61 -13.10
C ALA A 10 11.97 4.05 -13.31
N ALA A 11 12.52 4.19 -14.52
CA ALA A 11 13.89 3.76 -14.80
C ALA A 11 14.92 4.45 -13.88
N LEU A 12 14.75 5.75 -13.62
CA LEU A 12 15.64 6.49 -12.73
C LEU A 12 15.58 5.95 -11.28
N ARG A 13 14.38 5.73 -10.74
CA ARG A 13 14.20 5.16 -9.39
C ARG A 13 14.81 3.77 -9.28
N ILE A 14 14.60 2.90 -10.26
CA ILE A 14 15.18 1.55 -10.28
C ILE A 14 16.71 1.63 -10.28
N LEU A 15 17.31 2.50 -11.10
CA LEU A 15 18.76 2.69 -11.13
C LEU A 15 19.29 3.19 -9.77
N GLN A 16 18.59 4.15 -9.15
CA GLN A 16 18.95 4.68 -7.83
C GLN A 16 18.86 3.61 -6.74
N ALA A 17 17.82 2.77 -6.75
CA ALA A 17 17.65 1.65 -5.83
C ALA A 17 18.77 0.60 -5.95
N GLN A 18 19.41 0.49 -7.13
CA GLN A 18 20.58 -0.36 -7.37
C GLN A 18 21.91 0.29 -6.98
N GLY A 19 21.90 1.48 -6.38
CA GLY A 19 23.12 2.23 -6.02
C GLY A 19 23.79 2.94 -7.19
N ILE A 20 23.15 3.00 -8.36
CA ILE A 20 23.69 3.71 -9.53
C ILE A 20 23.32 5.19 -9.40
N ALA A 21 24.34 6.05 -9.27
CA ALA A 21 24.20 7.51 -9.23
C ALA A 21 23.84 8.12 -10.60
N ALA A 22 22.73 7.66 -11.19
CA ALA A 22 22.17 8.21 -12.41
C ALA A 22 21.56 9.60 -12.14
N ARG A 23 21.97 10.60 -12.94
CA ARG A 23 21.43 11.97 -12.87
C ARG A 23 20.13 12.10 -13.66
N CYS A 24 20.11 11.57 -14.88
CA CYS A 24 18.95 11.63 -15.75
C CYS A 24 18.93 10.47 -16.74
N VAL A 25 17.72 10.08 -17.15
CA VAL A 25 17.49 9.06 -18.18
C VAL A 25 17.21 9.76 -19.51
N GLU A 26 18.07 9.53 -20.50
CA GLU A 26 17.96 10.14 -21.83
C GLU A 26 17.00 9.37 -22.72
N THR A 27 17.14 8.04 -22.77
CA THR A 27 16.45 7.19 -23.74
C THR A 27 16.02 5.87 -23.11
N LEU A 28 14.84 5.41 -23.48
CA LEU A 28 14.31 4.09 -23.16
C LEU A 28 13.97 3.35 -24.46
N ARG A 29 14.41 2.10 -24.56
CA ARG A 29 14.03 1.20 -25.66
C ARG A 29 13.50 -0.11 -25.08
N VAL A 30 12.26 -0.44 -25.42
CA VAL A 30 11.58 -1.62 -24.89
C VAL A 30 11.77 -2.79 -25.86
N TYR A 31 12.41 -3.86 -25.41
CA TYR A 31 12.59 -5.11 -26.14
C TYR A 31 11.66 -6.20 -25.60
N LYS A 32 11.64 -7.39 -26.24
CA LYS A 32 10.77 -8.50 -25.84
C LYS A 32 11.04 -8.95 -24.39
N GLY A 33 12.30 -9.10 -23.99
CA GLY A 33 12.71 -9.58 -22.65
C GLY A 33 13.20 -8.51 -21.67
N ALA A 34 13.65 -7.35 -22.16
CA ALA A 34 14.30 -6.34 -21.32
C ALA A 34 14.00 -4.92 -21.81
N VAL A 35 14.36 -3.92 -21.01
CA VAL A 35 14.29 -2.51 -21.37
C VAL A 35 15.70 -1.94 -21.31
N GLN A 36 16.21 -1.47 -22.45
CA GLN A 36 17.48 -0.77 -22.48
C GLN A 36 17.26 0.67 -22.02
N VAL A 37 18.01 1.06 -21.00
CA VAL A 37 17.99 2.40 -20.43
C VAL A 37 19.33 3.06 -20.73
N THR A 38 19.29 4.27 -21.26
CA THR A 38 20.47 5.11 -21.43
C THR A 38 20.37 6.31 -20.52
N TYR A 39 21.39 6.53 -19.69
CA TYR A 39 21.38 7.54 -18.62
C TYR A 39 22.74 8.21 -18.49
N ARG A 40 22.77 9.38 -17.84
CA ARG A 40 24.01 10.09 -17.50
C ARG A 40 24.40 9.89 -16.06
N THR A 41 25.68 9.64 -15.82
CA THR A 41 26.34 9.68 -14.51
C THR A 41 27.32 10.85 -14.46
N LYS A 42 28.02 11.03 -13.32
CA LYS A 42 29.14 11.99 -13.24
C LYS A 42 30.29 11.66 -14.20
N ASN A 43 30.46 10.38 -14.52
CA ASN A 43 31.59 9.87 -15.31
C ASN A 43 31.26 9.73 -16.81
N GLY A 44 30.07 10.17 -17.23
CA GLY A 44 29.64 10.15 -18.63
C GLY A 44 28.34 9.41 -18.86
N ARG A 45 28.13 9.00 -20.12
CA ARG A 45 26.92 8.32 -20.57
C ARG A 45 27.07 6.81 -20.39
N CYS A 46 26.07 6.20 -19.74
CA CYS A 46 26.02 4.78 -19.48
C CYS A 46 24.75 4.18 -20.09
N SER A 47 24.78 2.88 -20.39
CA SER A 47 23.60 2.13 -20.81
C SER A 47 23.54 0.80 -20.08
N THR A 48 22.37 0.47 -19.55
CA THR A 48 22.11 -0.80 -18.86
C THR A 48 20.79 -1.38 -19.34
N PHE A 49 20.65 -2.69 -19.16
CA PHE A 49 19.39 -3.38 -19.37
C PHE A 49 18.72 -3.61 -18.03
N LEU A 50 17.47 -3.16 -17.92
CA LEU A 50 16.61 -3.42 -16.78
C LEU A 50 15.56 -4.48 -17.16
N SER A 51 15.26 -5.38 -16.24
CA SER A 51 14.20 -6.36 -16.43
C SER A 51 12.83 -5.67 -16.39
N LYS A 52 11.85 -6.22 -17.13
CA LYS A 52 10.47 -5.70 -17.06
C LYS A 52 9.87 -5.88 -15.66
N THR A 53 10.27 -6.94 -14.95
CA THR A 53 9.88 -7.21 -13.56
C THR A 53 10.30 -6.10 -12.60
N ALA A 54 11.45 -5.46 -12.84
CA ALA A 54 11.88 -4.30 -12.07
C ALA A 54 10.94 -3.10 -12.26
N PHE A 55 10.43 -2.88 -13.48
CA PHE A 55 9.44 -1.82 -13.72
C PHE A 55 8.08 -2.12 -13.08
N TYR A 56 7.64 -3.38 -13.12
CA TYR A 56 6.38 -3.76 -12.46
C TYR A 56 6.46 -3.63 -10.94
N SER A 57 7.57 -4.06 -10.34
CA SER A 57 7.80 -3.89 -8.90
C SER A 57 7.90 -2.43 -8.49
N ASP A 58 8.70 -1.60 -9.20
CA ASP A 58 8.77 -0.15 -8.96
C ASP A 58 7.39 0.50 -9.10
N PHE A 59 6.61 0.12 -10.11
CA PHE A 59 5.26 0.65 -10.29
C PHE A 59 4.35 0.35 -9.10
N LEU A 60 4.37 -0.89 -8.59
CA LEU A 60 3.58 -1.29 -7.43
C LEU A 60 4.05 -0.57 -6.17
N THR A 61 5.36 -0.55 -5.90
CA THR A 61 5.95 0.13 -4.74
C THR A 61 5.63 1.62 -4.75
N PHE A 62 5.82 2.30 -5.88
CA PHE A 62 5.52 3.71 -6.04
C PHE A 62 4.04 4.02 -5.74
N ARG A 63 3.13 3.13 -6.14
CA ARG A 63 1.68 3.28 -5.87
C ARG A 63 1.34 3.01 -4.42
N GLN A 64 1.95 2.01 -3.80
CA GLN A 64 1.77 1.70 -2.38
C GLN A 64 2.29 2.83 -1.50
N GLU A 65 3.44 3.42 -1.84
CA GLU A 65 3.97 4.60 -1.16
C GLU A 65 3.03 5.80 -1.34
N GLY A 66 2.59 6.06 -2.57
CA GLY A 66 1.64 7.13 -2.86
C GLY A 66 0.26 6.90 -2.23
N ALA A 67 -0.12 5.67 -1.89
CA ALA A 67 -1.36 5.38 -1.19
C ALA A 67 -1.30 5.76 0.30
N LYS A 68 -0.11 5.75 0.91
CA LYS A 68 0.08 6.14 2.32
C LYS A 68 -0.21 7.63 2.56
N THR A 69 -0.09 8.46 1.52
CA THR A 69 -0.38 9.90 1.58
C THR A 69 -1.84 10.23 1.26
N VAL A 70 -2.68 9.22 1.01
CA VAL A 70 -4.09 9.42 0.70
C VAL A 70 -4.91 9.20 1.96
N THR A 71 -5.68 10.22 2.34
CA THR A 71 -6.69 10.11 3.39
C THR A 71 -7.97 9.56 2.80
N VAL A 72 -8.52 8.51 3.42
CA VAL A 72 -9.75 7.86 2.99
C VAL A 72 -10.86 8.15 3.99
N LYS A 73 -12.01 8.61 3.49
CA LYS A 73 -13.23 8.82 4.26
C LYS A 73 -14.35 7.98 3.66
N ARG A 74 -15.01 7.18 4.49
CA ARG A 74 -16.19 6.42 4.06
C ARG A 74 -17.40 7.35 3.95
N TRP A 75 -18.15 7.22 2.86
CA TRP A 75 -19.34 8.04 2.64
C TRP A 75 -20.60 7.36 3.19
N GLY A 76 -21.26 8.04 4.13
CA GLY A 76 -22.60 7.71 4.63
C GLY A 76 -22.68 6.58 5.67
N ALA A 77 -23.73 6.64 6.49
CA ALA A 77 -24.22 5.52 7.29
C ALA A 77 -25.47 4.96 6.57
N GLY A 78 -25.43 3.70 6.12
CA GLY A 78 -26.54 3.04 5.40
C GLY A 78 -26.12 2.28 4.14
N SER A 79 -27.09 1.98 3.25
CA SER A 79 -26.99 1.16 2.02
C SER A 79 -25.86 1.55 1.02
N TYR A 80 -25.24 2.71 1.18
CA TYR A 80 -24.09 3.17 0.39
C TYR A 80 -22.74 2.68 0.96
N THR A 81 -22.70 1.51 1.60
CA THR A 81 -21.57 0.98 2.38
C THR A 81 -20.22 0.90 1.64
N ASN A 82 -20.23 1.06 0.32
CA ASN A 82 -19.09 0.77 -0.56
C ASN A 82 -18.58 2.00 -1.32
N HIS A 83 -18.91 3.21 -0.85
CA HIS A 83 -18.44 4.47 -1.42
C HIS A 83 -17.41 5.12 -0.50
N TYR A 84 -16.27 5.50 -1.08
CA TYR A 84 -15.15 6.11 -0.36
C TYR A 84 -14.72 7.39 -1.09
N GLU A 85 -14.51 8.44 -0.31
CA GLU A 85 -13.86 9.66 -0.75
C GLU A 85 -12.39 9.59 -0.38
N CYS A 86 -11.53 9.83 -1.37
CA CYS A 86 -10.09 9.80 -1.23
C CYS A 86 -9.55 11.20 -1.48
N TYR A 87 -8.81 11.73 -0.51
CA TYR A 87 -8.16 13.03 -0.57
C TYR A 87 -6.65 12.85 -0.53
N SER A 88 -5.93 13.61 -1.35
CA SER A 88 -4.46 13.63 -1.36
C SER A 88 -3.99 15.07 -1.26
N ASP A 89 -3.17 15.34 -0.24
CA ASP A 89 -2.66 16.67 0.11
C ASP A 89 -1.97 17.37 -1.10
N GLU A 90 -1.36 16.59 -1.99
CA GLU A 90 -0.67 17.11 -3.18
C GLU A 90 -1.60 17.70 -4.25
N SER A 91 -2.83 17.19 -4.34
CA SER A 91 -3.70 17.47 -5.49
C SER A 91 -4.90 18.36 -5.18
N GLU A 92 -5.20 18.58 -3.89
CA GLU A 92 -6.38 19.29 -3.38
C GLU A 92 -7.72 18.81 -3.97
N ARG A 93 -7.74 17.67 -4.66
CA ARG A 93 -8.90 17.09 -5.34
C ARG A 93 -9.41 15.89 -4.57
N ILE A 94 -10.74 15.78 -4.51
CA ILE A 94 -11.42 14.62 -3.95
C ILE A 94 -11.71 13.65 -5.10
N TYR A 95 -11.23 12.42 -4.96
CA TYR A 95 -11.54 11.31 -5.87
C TYR A 95 -12.50 10.35 -5.18
N THR A 96 -13.39 9.73 -5.95
CA THR A 96 -14.32 8.73 -5.42
C THR A 96 -13.88 7.35 -5.82
N VAL A 97 -13.97 6.42 -4.87
CA VAL A 97 -13.72 4.99 -5.07
C VAL A 97 -15.00 4.24 -4.73
N LYS A 98 -15.48 3.44 -5.67
CA LYS A 98 -16.67 2.60 -5.52
C LYS A 98 -16.27 1.14 -5.56
N LEU A 99 -16.74 0.38 -4.59
CA LEU A 99 -16.55 -1.07 -4.53
C LEU A 99 -17.84 -1.77 -4.93
N LEU A 100 -17.81 -2.53 -6.03
CA LEU A 100 -19.00 -3.22 -6.56
C LEU A 100 -18.63 -4.66 -6.94
N ALA A 101 -19.24 -5.64 -6.26
CA ALA A 101 -19.09 -7.06 -6.60
C ALA A 101 -17.63 -7.51 -6.81
N GLY A 102 -16.73 -7.12 -5.89
CA GLY A 102 -15.29 -7.45 -5.98
C GLY A 102 -14.49 -6.61 -6.98
N LEU A 103 -15.10 -5.64 -7.67
CA LEU A 103 -14.42 -4.65 -8.50
C LEU A 103 -14.24 -3.35 -7.74
N ALA A 104 -13.06 -2.73 -7.90
CA ALA A 104 -12.78 -1.40 -7.39
C ALA A 104 -12.71 -0.40 -8.55
N MET A 105 -13.55 0.63 -8.52
CA MET A 105 -13.62 1.67 -9.54
C MET A 105 -13.21 3.00 -8.94
N CYS A 106 -12.32 3.74 -9.60
CA CYS A 106 -11.90 5.07 -9.15
C CYS A 106 -12.16 6.14 -10.22
N SER A 107 -12.54 7.35 -9.78
CA SER A 107 -12.76 8.48 -10.68
C SER A 107 -11.49 9.22 -11.11
N CYS A 108 -10.29 8.78 -10.72
CA CYS A 108 -9.06 9.50 -11.03
C CYS A 108 -8.59 9.26 -12.49
N PRO A 109 -7.95 10.25 -13.15
CA PRO A 109 -7.48 10.11 -14.53
C PRO A 109 -6.46 8.97 -14.71
N ASP A 110 -5.70 8.67 -13.66
CA ASP A 110 -4.74 7.58 -13.67
C ASP A 110 -5.42 6.21 -13.73
N TYR A 111 -6.51 6.02 -12.99
CA TYR A 111 -7.31 4.81 -13.05
C TYR A 111 -7.90 4.64 -14.45
N GLU A 112 -8.42 5.71 -15.04
CA GLU A 112 -9.01 5.67 -16.38
C GLU A 112 -7.98 5.27 -17.45
N LYS A 113 -6.77 5.84 -17.41
CA LYS A 113 -5.67 5.44 -18.32
C LYS A 113 -5.29 3.97 -18.14
N GLN A 114 -5.13 3.52 -16.90
CA GLN A 114 -4.86 2.10 -16.63
C GLN A 114 -6.00 1.21 -17.11
N HIS A 115 -7.24 1.67 -16.96
CA HIS A 115 -8.43 0.93 -17.38
C HIS A 115 -8.46 0.75 -18.89
N GLN A 116 -8.15 1.80 -19.64
CA GLN A 116 -8.05 1.79 -21.09
C GLN A 116 -6.91 0.87 -21.58
N GLU A 117 -5.76 0.86 -20.91
CA GLU A 117 -4.58 0.09 -21.35
C GLU A 117 -4.55 -1.37 -20.87
N LEU A 118 -5.10 -1.67 -19.69
CA LEU A 118 -4.96 -2.97 -19.01
C LEU A 118 -6.28 -3.74 -18.84
N GLY A 119 -7.42 -3.08 -19.06
CA GLY A 119 -8.75 -3.63 -18.81
C GLY A 119 -9.21 -3.52 -17.35
N LYS A 120 -10.41 -4.04 -17.04
CA LYS A 120 -11.09 -3.85 -15.74
C LYS A 120 -10.41 -4.51 -14.55
N ALA A 121 -9.76 -5.65 -14.76
CA ALA A 121 -9.30 -6.53 -13.66
C ALA A 121 -7.88 -6.20 -13.14
N LYS A 122 -7.18 -5.23 -13.74
CA LYS A 122 -5.75 -4.96 -13.48
C LYS A 122 -5.46 -3.51 -13.11
N THR A 123 -6.50 -2.75 -12.77
CA THR A 123 -6.40 -1.33 -12.42
C THR A 123 -6.15 -1.17 -10.93
N GLY A 124 -5.12 -0.41 -10.57
CA GLY A 124 -4.69 -0.22 -9.19
C GLY A 124 -4.06 1.15 -9.02
N CYS A 125 -4.86 2.20 -9.08
CA CYS A 125 -4.37 3.55 -8.76
C CYS A 125 -4.12 3.70 -7.25
N LYS A 126 -3.37 4.73 -6.87
CA LYS A 126 -3.04 4.99 -5.45
C LYS A 126 -4.29 5.07 -4.54
N HIS A 127 -5.40 5.62 -5.03
CA HIS A 127 -6.64 5.74 -4.28
C HIS A 127 -7.32 4.39 -4.01
N VAL A 128 -7.33 3.50 -5.01
CA VAL A 128 -7.86 2.14 -4.82
C VAL A 128 -7.06 1.41 -3.76
N ILE A 129 -5.73 1.46 -3.84
CA ILE A 129 -4.84 0.83 -2.85
C ILE A 129 -5.07 1.41 -1.45
N ALA A 130 -5.22 2.73 -1.33
CA ALA A 130 -5.51 3.37 -0.05
C ALA A 130 -6.82 2.87 0.57
N VAL A 131 -7.88 2.70 -0.25
CA VAL A 131 -9.15 2.12 0.20
C VAL A 131 -8.98 0.65 0.62
N MET A 132 -8.18 -0.14 -0.10
CA MET A 132 -7.89 -1.52 0.31
C MET A 132 -7.20 -1.58 1.67
N HIS A 133 -6.20 -0.73 1.89
CA HIS A 133 -5.52 -0.63 3.19
C HIS A 133 -6.48 -0.17 4.29
N HIS A 134 -7.37 0.78 3.99
CA HIS A 134 -8.40 1.24 4.93
C HIS A 134 -9.37 0.12 5.36
N LEU A 135 -9.61 -0.85 4.47
CA LEU A 135 -10.43 -2.03 4.74
C LEU A 135 -9.66 -3.17 5.43
N GLY A 136 -8.35 -3.01 5.66
CA GLY A 136 -7.51 -4.04 6.28
C GLY A 136 -6.95 -5.08 5.31
N HIS A 137 -7.04 -4.86 3.99
CA HIS A 137 -6.42 -5.73 2.98
C HIS A 137 -5.04 -5.19 2.60
N GLY A 138 -4.04 -6.07 2.50
CA GLY A 138 -2.67 -5.71 2.08
C GLY A 138 -2.49 -5.56 0.57
N SER A 139 -3.45 -6.05 -0.22
CA SER A 139 -3.43 -5.92 -1.69
C SER A 139 -4.83 -5.94 -2.31
N LEU A 140 -4.92 -5.47 -3.56
CA LEU A 140 -6.16 -5.58 -4.34
C LEU A 140 -6.54 -7.06 -4.59
N GLN A 141 -5.54 -7.92 -4.81
CA GLN A 141 -5.76 -9.35 -5.03
C GLN A 141 -6.42 -10.00 -3.81
N GLU A 142 -5.90 -9.70 -2.62
CA GLU A 142 -6.45 -10.20 -1.36
C GLU A 142 -7.91 -9.76 -1.14
N TYR A 143 -8.24 -8.51 -1.47
CA TYR A 143 -9.62 -8.03 -1.45
C TYR A 143 -10.51 -8.79 -2.45
N MET A 144 -10.03 -9.02 -3.68
CA MET A 144 -10.78 -9.76 -4.69
C MET A 144 -11.03 -11.22 -4.26
N ASP A 145 -10.03 -11.86 -3.66
CA ASP A 145 -10.14 -13.23 -3.16
C ASP A 145 -11.14 -13.30 -1.99
N ALA A 146 -11.08 -12.34 -1.06
CA ALA A 146 -12.04 -12.23 0.04
C ALA A 146 -13.49 -12.00 -0.45
N ALA A 147 -13.67 -11.11 -1.44
CA ALA A 147 -14.97 -10.84 -2.04
C ALA A 147 -15.52 -12.07 -2.78
N SER A 148 -14.67 -12.80 -3.50
CA SER A 148 -15.05 -14.05 -4.17
C SER A 148 -15.46 -15.13 -3.17
N ASN A 149 -14.72 -15.28 -2.08
CA ASN A 149 -15.03 -16.26 -1.03
C ASN A 149 -16.35 -15.94 -0.34
N ARG A 150 -16.63 -14.65 -0.08
CA ARG A 150 -17.93 -14.22 0.46
C ARG A 150 -19.07 -14.52 -0.50
N ALA A 151 -18.92 -14.18 -1.78
CA ALA A 151 -19.95 -14.47 -2.78
C ALA A 151 -20.21 -15.98 -2.92
N LYS A 152 -19.17 -16.82 -2.82
CA LYS A 152 -19.33 -18.28 -2.78
C LYS A 152 -20.06 -18.74 -1.52
N ALA A 153 -19.71 -18.20 -0.35
CA ALA A 153 -20.40 -18.52 0.89
C ALA A 153 -21.89 -18.14 0.81
N ASP A 154 -22.23 -16.99 0.23
CA ASP A 154 -23.63 -16.58 0.05
C ASP A 154 -24.39 -17.50 -0.93
N LEU A 155 -23.71 -18.04 -1.96
CA LEU A 155 -24.30 -18.96 -2.94
C LEU A 155 -24.45 -20.39 -2.41
N PHE A 156 -23.53 -20.87 -1.58
CA PHE A 156 -23.51 -22.24 -1.06
C PHE A 156 -24.04 -22.36 0.39
N GLY A 157 -24.23 -21.24 1.09
CA GLY A 157 -24.56 -21.14 2.52
C GLY A 157 -26.00 -20.70 2.82
N GLY A 158 -26.92 -20.81 1.86
CA GLY A 158 -28.37 -20.70 2.10
C GLY A 158 -29.01 -22.02 2.56
N GLY A 159 -28.28 -22.86 3.30
CA GLY A 159 -28.75 -24.14 3.83
C GLY A 159 -29.45 -23.95 5.17
N TRP A 160 -30.71 -24.35 5.23
CA TRP A 160 -31.69 -24.21 6.32
C TRP A 160 -31.38 -24.89 7.67
N ASP A 161 -30.13 -25.24 7.99
CA ASP A 161 -29.80 -25.89 9.27
C ASP A 161 -28.35 -25.57 9.69
N GLU A 162 -28.11 -24.40 10.27
CA GLU A 162 -27.00 -24.25 11.21
C GLU A 162 -27.55 -24.33 12.63
N PRO A 163 -27.17 -25.34 13.44
CA PRO A 163 -27.54 -25.38 14.85
C PRO A 163 -26.93 -24.18 15.55
N ILE A 164 -27.77 -23.47 16.31
CA ILE A 164 -27.38 -22.42 17.25
C ILE A 164 -26.27 -22.99 18.13
N GLN A 165 -25.03 -22.56 17.90
CA GLN A 165 -23.97 -22.76 18.87
C GLN A 165 -24.32 -21.87 20.07
N GLU A 166 -24.96 -22.47 21.06
CA GLU A 166 -25.12 -21.88 22.37
C GLU A 166 -23.76 -21.42 22.88
N ALA A 167 -23.70 -20.17 23.32
CA ALA A 167 -22.53 -19.56 23.88
C ALA A 167 -21.94 -20.45 24.97
N SER A 168 -20.76 -21.02 24.71
CA SER A 168 -19.98 -21.65 25.76
C SER A 168 -19.59 -20.58 26.76
N THR A 169 -20.22 -20.64 27.93
CA THR A 169 -19.85 -19.90 29.12
C THR A 169 -18.50 -20.43 29.60
N SER A 170 -17.42 -19.87 29.06
CA SER A 170 -16.07 -20.11 29.54
C SER A 170 -15.84 -19.32 30.83
N THR A 171 -16.09 -20.00 31.95
CA THR A 171 -15.12 -20.22 33.03
C THR A 171 -14.21 -19.04 33.38
N ALA A 172 -14.50 -18.44 34.54
CA ALA A 172 -13.67 -17.46 35.23
C ALA A 172 -12.22 -17.93 35.44
N PRO A 173 -11.22 -17.04 35.34
CA PRO A 173 -9.92 -17.24 35.97
C PRO A 173 -9.88 -16.54 37.34
N ASN A 174 -9.81 -17.39 38.35
CA ASN A 174 -8.96 -17.37 39.53
C ASN A 174 -8.13 -16.11 39.90
N GLN A 175 -8.22 -15.84 41.21
CA GLN A 175 -7.12 -15.48 42.13
C GLN A 175 -6.60 -14.04 42.17
N LEU A 176 -7.14 -13.34 43.19
CA LEU A 176 -6.46 -12.41 44.08
C LEU A 176 -4.98 -12.79 44.33
N VAL A 177 -4.08 -11.93 43.88
CA VAL A 177 -2.73 -11.82 44.45
C VAL A 177 -2.64 -10.43 45.07
N VAL A 178 -2.58 -10.44 46.41
CA VAL A 178 -2.24 -9.30 47.25
C VAL A 178 -0.73 -9.06 47.08
N ALA A 179 -0.34 -7.91 46.54
CA ALA A 179 1.06 -7.49 46.51
C ALA A 179 1.21 -6.09 47.09
N ALA A 180 2.01 -6.05 48.14
CA ALA A 180 2.33 -4.94 49.03
C ALA A 180 2.91 -3.70 48.35
N GLU A 181 2.69 -2.58 49.05
CA GLU A 181 3.31 -1.28 48.90
C GLU A 181 4.84 -1.35 48.75
N GLY A 182 5.39 -0.57 47.81
CA GLY A 182 6.82 -0.40 47.60
C GLY A 182 7.16 0.99 47.08
N GLN A 183 7.80 1.78 47.94
CA GLN A 183 8.19 3.18 47.78
C GLN A 183 8.95 3.54 46.47
N PRO A 184 8.89 4.81 46.00
CA PRO A 184 9.70 5.27 44.87
C PRO A 184 11.19 5.36 45.24
N ARG A 185 12.01 4.52 44.62
CA ARG A 185 13.48 4.63 44.66
C ARG A 185 13.93 5.86 43.88
N ARG A 186 14.55 6.81 44.60
CA ARG A 186 15.33 7.93 44.05
C ARG A 186 16.39 7.41 43.07
N THR A 187 16.41 8.00 41.88
CA THR A 187 17.45 7.86 40.87
C THR A 187 18.77 8.47 41.37
N LYS A 188 19.88 7.74 41.16
CA LYS A 188 21.24 8.29 41.32
C LYS A 188 21.57 9.10 40.05
N PRO A 189 22.09 10.34 40.16
CA PRO A 189 22.63 11.05 39.00
C PRO A 189 23.91 10.37 38.51
N ALA A 190 24.09 10.37 37.18
CA ALA A 190 25.30 9.88 36.52
C ALA A 190 26.52 10.76 36.88
N PRO A 191 27.72 10.18 36.97
CA PRO A 191 28.94 10.95 37.17
C PRO A 191 29.26 11.80 35.94
N ASP A 192 29.59 13.06 36.19
CA ASP A 192 29.97 14.07 35.20
C ASP A 192 31.27 13.67 34.48
N PRO A 193 31.29 13.54 33.14
CA PRO A 193 32.48 13.17 32.38
C PRO A 193 33.48 14.33 32.20
N PHE A 194 33.15 15.55 32.63
CA PHE A 194 34.04 16.71 32.50
C PHE A 194 34.56 17.17 33.85
N GLY A 195 35.45 16.36 34.42
CA GLY A 195 36.29 16.77 35.54
C GLY A 195 37.13 17.99 35.19
N GLY A 196 36.92 19.06 35.95
CA GLY A 196 37.95 19.97 36.46
C GLY A 196 38.85 20.69 35.47
N PHE A 197 38.58 21.97 35.28
CA PHE A 197 39.65 22.97 35.23
C PHE A 197 39.31 24.09 36.20
N GLY A 198 40.06 24.13 37.31
CA GLY A 198 40.15 25.29 38.17
C GLY A 198 41.18 26.25 37.59
N PHE A 199 40.77 27.51 37.46
CA PHE A 199 41.57 28.74 37.58
C PHE A 199 40.62 29.86 38.00
#